data_AF-A0A7L4R7T9-F1
#
_entry.id   AF-A0A7L4R7T9-F1
#
_cell.length_a   1.000
_cell.length_b   1.000
_cell.length_c   1.000
_cell.angle_alpha   90.00
_cell.angle_beta   90.00
_cell.angle_gamma   90.00
#
_symmetry.space_group_name_H-M   'P 1'
#
loop_
_entity.id
_entity.type
_entity.pdbx_description
1 polymer ?
#
loop_
_entity_poly.entity_id
_entity_poly.type
_entity_poly.pdbx_seq_one_letter_code
_entity_poly.pdbx_strand_id
1 'polypeptide(L)'
;MAEPALAIRNCAVGSALSMAKGFGRYKPEEEKAVRKVEVAGDELSYLRQRREMLRSMTPEQALQVIEFHKGLNVFQALELAKKQGKLIVPNDVHDRILTETDAKYTVWTGTMTVYEEQGTPFGKAVEYTDRKTRIRLVFPVPDEFIGVKNGLLVVEHPDFTLEADGNNRIVRAVNVSLVKDFPTEDGWHLTDPAHDIPFGRKTDSSNPDARLLWRARKKRVRLVTRGAGYGGCGGKVVDVHGSLSGAFGVALF
;
A
#
# COMPACT_ATOMS: atom_id res chain seq x y z
N MET A 1 15.56 -33.41 26.43
CA MET A 1 15.57 -31.97 26.10
C MET A 1 14.87 -31.84 24.75
N ALA A 2 13.64 -31.34 24.75
CA ALA A 2 12.76 -31.31 23.57
C ALA A 2 12.34 -29.86 23.28
N GLU A 3 12.46 -29.44 22.02
CA GLU A 3 11.99 -28.15 21.49
C GLU A 3 10.46 -28.05 21.56
N PRO A 4 9.86 -26.88 21.86
CA PRO A 4 8.44 -26.68 21.69
C PRO A 4 8.13 -26.29 20.24
N ALA A 5 7.33 -27.11 19.57
CA ALA A 5 6.74 -26.83 18.27
C ALA A 5 5.75 -25.65 18.37
N LEU A 6 6.00 -24.60 17.60
CA LEU A 6 5.07 -23.48 17.38
C LEU A 6 3.85 -23.99 16.60
N ALA A 7 2.74 -24.18 17.32
CA ALA A 7 1.45 -24.55 16.75
C ALA A 7 0.85 -23.35 15.99
N ILE A 8 1.09 -23.30 14.67
CA ILE A 8 0.34 -22.44 13.76
C ILE A 8 -1.08 -23.01 13.68
N ARG A 9 -2.03 -22.38 14.39
CA ARG A 9 -3.46 -22.73 14.26
C ARG A 9 -3.92 -22.37 12.84
N ASN A 10 -4.20 -23.41 12.05
CA ASN A 10 -4.91 -23.28 10.78
C ASN A 10 -6.33 -22.75 11.06
N CYS A 11 -6.57 -21.48 10.76
CA CYS A 11 -7.91 -20.91 10.76
C CYS A 11 -8.66 -21.38 9.52
N ALA A 12 -9.80 -22.04 9.75
CA ALA A 12 -10.66 -22.60 8.73
C ALA A 12 -11.18 -21.53 7.76
N VAL A 13 -11.20 -21.87 6.47
CA VAL A 13 -11.69 -21.04 5.37
C VAL A 13 -13.23 -21.05 5.39
N GLY A 14 -13.81 -20.01 5.97
CA GLY A 14 -15.26 -19.79 6.03
C GLY A 14 -15.73 -18.70 5.07
N SER A 15 -16.14 -19.14 3.87
CA SER A 15 -17.22 -18.64 2.99
C SER A 15 -17.55 -17.14 2.85
N ALA A 16 -17.36 -16.67 1.61
CA ALA A 16 -18.27 -15.86 0.79
C ALA A 16 -18.77 -14.47 1.28
N LEU A 17 -18.06 -13.45 0.81
CA LEU A 17 -18.55 -12.07 0.71
C LEU A 17 -19.76 -11.97 -0.24
N SER A 18 -20.87 -11.43 0.28
CA SER A 18 -21.93 -10.80 -0.51
C SER A 18 -21.36 -9.56 -1.22
N MET A 19 -20.86 -9.72 -2.46
CA MET A 19 -20.17 -8.69 -3.26
C MET A 19 -21.04 -7.99 -4.32
N ALA A 20 -22.37 -7.99 -4.18
CA ALA A 20 -23.29 -7.58 -5.25
C ALA A 20 -24.02 -6.24 -5.05
N LYS A 21 -23.40 -5.22 -4.43
CA LYS A 21 -23.89 -3.82 -4.56
C LYS A 21 -22.81 -2.93 -5.16
N GLY A 22 -23.21 -2.29 -6.26
CA GLY A 22 -22.39 -1.60 -7.23
C GLY A 22 -21.78 -0.30 -6.75
N PHE A 23 -20.88 0.20 -7.59
CA PHE A 23 -20.17 1.46 -7.52
C PHE A 23 -21.00 2.61 -6.90
N GLY A 24 -20.38 3.31 -5.96
CA GLY A 24 -20.97 4.43 -5.22
C GLY A 24 -20.16 4.69 -3.95
N ARG A 25 -20.40 5.84 -3.32
CA ARG A 25 -19.85 6.13 -1.99
C ARG A 25 -20.39 5.14 -0.97
N TYR A 26 -19.66 4.93 0.13
CA TYR A 26 -20.02 3.98 1.19
C TYR A 26 -21.43 4.24 1.77
N LYS A 27 -21.90 5.50 1.74
CA LYS A 27 -23.27 5.95 2.08
C LYS A 27 -23.70 7.12 1.17
N PRO A 28 -25.02 7.36 0.97
CA PRO A 28 -25.53 8.59 0.36
C PRO A 28 -25.04 9.82 1.15
N GLU A 29 -24.62 10.87 0.45
CA GLU A 29 -24.06 12.08 1.05
C GLU A 29 -25.17 12.93 1.70
N GLU A 30 -25.02 13.27 2.97
CA GLU A 30 -25.62 14.52 3.48
C GLU A 30 -24.74 15.65 2.97
N GLU A 31 -25.32 16.62 2.26
CA GLU A 31 -24.59 17.78 1.74
C GLU A 31 -23.93 18.54 2.90
N LYS A 32 -22.63 18.28 3.10
CA LYS A 32 -21.78 19.09 3.98
C LYS A 32 -20.99 20.03 3.09
N ALA A 33 -21.04 21.32 3.41
CA ALA A 33 -20.26 22.34 2.71
C ALA A 33 -18.76 22.06 2.87
N VAL A 34 -18.17 21.37 1.90
CA VAL A 34 -16.72 21.18 1.82
C VAL A 34 -16.12 22.54 1.48
N ARG A 35 -15.35 23.09 2.41
CA ARG A 35 -14.62 24.35 2.24
C ARG A 35 -13.70 24.19 1.02
N LYS A 36 -14.06 24.82 -0.11
CA LYS A 36 -13.20 24.88 -1.29
C LYS A 36 -11.94 25.67 -0.90
N VAL A 37 -10.81 24.98 -0.82
CA VAL A 37 -9.52 25.63 -0.66
C VAL A 37 -9.11 26.10 -2.06
N GLU A 38 -9.09 27.42 -2.28
CA GLU A 38 -8.44 28.00 -3.45
C GLU A 38 -6.92 27.79 -3.27
N VAL A 39 -6.34 26.90 -4.06
CA VAL A 39 -4.90 26.63 -4.02
C VAL A 39 -4.27 27.19 -5.29
N ALA A 40 -3.45 28.22 -5.15
CA ALA A 40 -2.48 28.61 -6.17
C ALA A 40 -1.23 27.71 -6.05
N GLY A 41 -0.85 26.99 -7.11
CA GLY A 41 0.31 26.10 -7.10
C GLY A 41 0.35 25.15 -8.30
N ASP A 42 1.47 24.44 -8.48
CA ASP A 42 1.54 23.34 -9.45
C ASP A 42 0.66 22.15 -9.02
N GLU A 43 0.23 21.33 -9.98
CA GLU A 43 -0.66 20.18 -9.76
C GLU A 43 -0.12 19.21 -8.69
N LEU A 44 1.20 19.04 -8.65
CA LEU A 44 1.87 18.16 -7.69
C LEU A 44 1.73 18.67 -6.26
N SER A 45 1.93 19.96 -6.05
CA SER A 45 1.77 20.63 -4.76
C SER A 45 0.32 20.56 -4.28
N TYR A 46 -0.64 20.74 -5.19
CA TYR A 46 -2.05 20.54 -4.89
C TYR A 46 -2.35 19.11 -4.42
N LEU A 47 -1.89 18.09 -5.15
CA LEU A 47 -2.09 16.69 -4.77
C LEU A 47 -1.41 16.32 -3.45
N ARG A 48 -0.23 16.88 -3.15
CA ARG A 48 0.43 16.72 -1.84
C ARG A 48 -0.39 17.34 -0.72
N GLN A 49 -0.92 18.56 -0.91
CA GLN A 49 -1.82 19.17 0.08
C GLN A 49 -3.07 18.34 0.31
N ARG A 50 -3.64 17.74 -0.75
CA ARG A 50 -4.78 16.82 -0.63
C ARG A 50 -4.43 15.57 0.18
N ARG A 51 -3.22 15.01 0.01
CA ARG A 51 -2.74 13.89 0.84
C ARG A 51 -2.71 14.27 2.32
N GLU A 52 -2.15 15.42 2.66
CA GLU A 52 -2.10 15.89 4.05
C GLU A 52 -3.49 16.21 4.61
N MET A 53 -4.37 16.79 3.78
CA MET A 53 -5.77 16.99 4.15
C MET A 53 -6.46 15.66 4.46
N LEU A 54 -6.27 14.63 3.63
CA LEU A 54 -6.85 13.31 3.87
C LEU A 54 -6.32 12.65 5.15
N ARG A 55 -5.03 12.82 5.46
CA ARG A 55 -4.43 12.38 6.74
C ARG A 55 -5.04 13.08 7.94
N SER A 56 -5.39 14.36 7.82
CA SER A 56 -5.99 15.12 8.92
C SER A 56 -7.45 14.75 9.21
N MET A 57 -8.14 14.07 8.29
CA MET A 57 -9.52 13.63 8.48
C MET A 57 -9.63 12.48 9.49
N THR A 58 -10.77 12.39 10.19
CA THR A 58 -11.10 11.17 10.95
C THR A 58 -11.28 9.98 9.98
N PRO A 59 -11.14 8.73 10.45
CA PRO A 59 -11.36 7.55 9.63
C PRO A 59 -12.73 7.54 8.92
N GLU A 60 -13.81 7.95 9.58
CA GLU A 60 -15.16 8.00 9.00
C GLU A 60 -15.30 9.07 7.94
N GLN A 61 -14.71 10.24 8.18
CA GLN A 61 -14.69 11.35 7.21
C GLN A 61 -13.91 10.95 5.97
N ALA A 62 -12.70 10.39 6.15
CA ALA A 62 -11.89 9.88 5.07
C ALA A 62 -12.72 8.85 4.26
N LEU A 63 -13.28 7.82 4.91
CA LEU A 63 -14.09 6.78 4.25
C LEU A 63 -15.27 7.34 3.43
N GLN A 64 -15.89 8.45 3.83
CA GLN A 64 -17.00 9.07 3.10
C GLN A 64 -16.56 9.77 1.81
N VAL A 65 -15.33 10.29 1.76
CA VAL A 65 -14.84 11.09 0.62
C VAL A 65 -14.04 10.29 -0.39
N ILE A 66 -13.63 9.06 -0.07
CA ILE A 66 -12.88 8.20 -0.99
C ILE A 66 -13.80 7.49 -1.98
N GLU A 67 -13.35 7.42 -3.23
CA GLU A 67 -14.00 6.67 -4.29
C GLU A 67 -13.31 5.33 -4.53
N PHE A 68 -14.04 4.23 -4.37
CA PHE A 68 -13.52 2.89 -4.57
C PHE A 68 -13.77 2.39 -6.01
N HIS A 69 -12.71 2.08 -6.72
CA HIS A 69 -12.74 1.51 -8.07
C HIS A 69 -12.28 0.06 -8.03
N LYS A 70 -13.05 -0.87 -8.59
CA LYS A 70 -12.70 -2.30 -8.64
C LYS A 70 -12.13 -2.68 -9.99
N GLY A 71 -11.33 -3.75 -10.01
CA GLY A 71 -10.91 -4.39 -11.25
C GLY A 71 -9.82 -3.63 -12.01
N LEU A 72 -9.15 -2.68 -11.35
CA LEU A 72 -8.04 -1.94 -11.94
C LEU A 72 -6.72 -2.61 -11.56
N ASN A 73 -5.82 -2.71 -12.52
CA ASN A 73 -4.41 -2.96 -12.23
C ASN A 73 -3.69 -1.63 -11.90
N VAL A 74 -2.44 -1.72 -11.45
CA VAL A 74 -1.65 -0.55 -11.03
C VAL A 74 -1.50 0.51 -12.13
N PHE A 75 -1.30 0.09 -13.39
CA PHE A 75 -1.14 1.02 -14.51
C PHE A 75 -2.43 1.79 -14.79
N GLN A 76 -3.57 1.07 -14.83
CA GLN A 76 -4.89 1.67 -15.03
C GLN A 76 -5.28 2.60 -13.88
N ALA A 77 -4.93 2.24 -12.64
CA ALA A 77 -5.18 3.06 -11.47
C ALA A 77 -4.43 4.40 -11.53
N LEU A 78 -3.14 4.37 -11.89
CA LEU A 78 -2.32 5.59 -12.04
C LEU A 78 -2.80 6.47 -13.20
N GLU A 79 -3.15 5.85 -14.34
CA GLU A 79 -3.70 6.58 -15.47
C GLU A 79 -5.04 7.25 -15.13
N LEU A 80 -5.92 6.54 -14.43
CA LEU A 80 -7.20 7.06 -13.98
C LEU A 80 -7.02 8.21 -12.97
N ALA A 81 -6.14 8.04 -11.99
CA ALA A 81 -5.82 9.06 -10.99
C ALA A 81 -5.31 10.35 -11.67
N LYS A 82 -4.35 10.22 -12.59
CA LYS A 82 -3.83 11.34 -13.39
C LYS A 82 -4.93 12.00 -14.22
N LYS A 83 -5.72 11.21 -14.96
CA LYS A 83 -6.81 11.73 -15.80
C LYS A 83 -7.85 12.52 -14.99
N GLN A 84 -8.08 12.14 -13.74
CA GLN A 84 -9.06 12.79 -12.86
C GLN A 84 -8.47 13.86 -11.94
N GLY A 85 -7.14 14.08 -11.96
CA GLY A 85 -6.48 14.96 -10.99
C GLY A 85 -6.69 14.51 -9.55
N LYS A 86 -6.72 13.19 -9.31
CA LYS A 86 -6.97 12.59 -7.99
C LYS A 86 -5.74 11.91 -7.41
N LEU A 87 -5.74 11.82 -6.09
CA LEU A 87 -4.76 11.09 -5.30
C LEU A 87 -5.16 9.61 -5.20
N ILE A 88 -4.24 8.68 -5.40
CA ILE A 88 -4.42 7.32 -4.90
C ILE A 88 -4.15 7.32 -3.39
N VAL A 89 -5.12 6.88 -2.58
CA VAL A 89 -5.07 7.02 -1.12
C VAL A 89 -3.94 6.21 -0.49
N PRO A 90 -3.09 6.82 0.37
CA PRO A 90 -1.92 6.16 0.95
C PRO A 90 -2.27 5.07 1.97
N ASN A 91 -1.27 4.26 2.33
CA ASN A 91 -1.42 3.09 3.17
C ASN A 91 -1.90 3.41 4.59
N ASP A 92 -1.29 4.40 5.23
CA ASP A 92 -1.60 4.89 6.57
C ASP A 92 -3.08 5.28 6.71
N VAL A 93 -3.63 6.01 5.73
CA VAL A 93 -5.05 6.37 5.72
C VAL A 93 -5.94 5.13 5.67
N HIS A 94 -5.61 4.16 4.81
CA HIS A 94 -6.34 2.90 4.75
C HIS A 94 -6.17 2.06 6.01
N ASP A 95 -5.02 2.11 6.67
CA ASP A 95 -4.75 1.40 7.92
C ASP A 95 -5.70 1.87 9.02
N ARG A 96 -5.76 3.18 9.27
CA ARG A 96 -6.69 3.79 10.23
C ARG A 96 -8.14 3.45 9.93
N ILE A 97 -8.59 3.58 8.67
CA ILE A 97 -9.97 3.24 8.30
C ILE A 97 -10.29 1.78 8.62
N LEU A 98 -9.41 0.84 8.27
CA LEU A 98 -9.65 -0.58 8.48
C LEU A 98 -9.53 -1.01 9.94
N THR A 99 -8.83 -0.26 10.78
CA THR A 99 -8.57 -0.62 12.19
C THR A 99 -9.46 0.12 13.17
N GLU A 100 -9.93 1.32 12.82
CA GLU A 100 -10.73 2.19 13.68
C GLU A 100 -12.22 2.20 13.28
N THR A 101 -12.58 1.59 12.14
CA THR A 101 -13.98 1.50 11.68
C THR A 101 -14.38 0.05 11.35
N ASP A 102 -15.67 -0.19 11.14
CA ASP A 102 -16.21 -1.47 10.68
C ASP A 102 -16.05 -1.70 9.15
N ALA A 103 -15.26 -0.87 8.46
CA ALA A 103 -15.07 -0.98 7.03
C ALA A 103 -14.42 -2.31 6.62
N LYS A 104 -14.98 -2.95 5.59
CA LYS A 104 -14.47 -4.22 5.05
C LYS A 104 -14.24 -4.09 3.55
N TYR A 105 -13.00 -3.80 3.17
CA TYR A 105 -12.56 -3.78 1.79
C TYR A 105 -11.13 -4.30 1.64
N THR A 106 -10.72 -4.54 0.40
CA THR A 106 -9.33 -4.80 0.02
C THR A 106 -8.97 -3.95 -1.19
N VAL A 107 -7.87 -3.21 -1.11
CA VAL A 107 -7.43 -2.27 -2.15
C VAL A 107 -5.89 -2.24 -2.25
N TRP A 108 -5.40 -1.89 -3.44
CA TRP A 108 -4.08 -1.27 -3.56
C TRP A 108 -4.15 0.13 -2.97
N THR A 109 -3.10 0.49 -2.26
CA THR A 109 -2.91 1.83 -1.72
C THR A 109 -2.00 2.63 -2.66
N GLY A 110 -1.96 3.94 -2.47
CA GLY A 110 -1.04 4.86 -3.14
C GLY A 110 0.38 4.77 -2.62
N THR A 111 0.73 3.79 -1.78
CA THR A 111 2.07 3.61 -1.24
C THR A 111 2.80 2.53 -2.04
N MET A 112 3.85 2.91 -2.75
CA MET A 112 4.77 1.98 -3.41
C MET A 112 5.90 1.58 -2.47
N THR A 113 6.26 0.30 -2.52
CA THR A 113 7.35 -0.30 -1.75
C THR A 113 8.33 -0.99 -2.67
N VAL A 114 9.61 -0.88 -2.32
CA VAL A 114 10.72 -1.46 -3.07
C VAL A 114 11.72 -2.07 -2.11
N TYR A 115 12.05 -3.35 -2.32
CA TYR A 115 13.03 -4.05 -1.49
C TYR A 115 13.79 -5.10 -2.30
N GLU A 116 15.01 -5.39 -1.85
CA GLU A 116 15.86 -6.47 -2.37
C GLU A 116 15.62 -7.80 -1.63
N GLU A 117 16.18 -8.88 -2.17
CA GLU A 117 16.18 -10.17 -1.46
C GLU A 117 16.83 -10.05 -0.07
N GLN A 118 16.46 -10.95 0.85
CA GLN A 118 16.98 -10.91 2.22
C GLN A 118 18.51 -10.95 2.23
N GLY A 119 19.12 -10.02 2.99
CA GLY A 119 20.57 -9.89 3.13
C GLY A 119 21.28 -9.25 1.94
N THR A 120 20.58 -9.03 0.81
CA THR A 120 21.14 -8.37 -0.36
C THR A 120 21.08 -6.85 -0.17
N PRO A 121 22.19 -6.13 -0.36
CA PRO A 121 22.20 -4.67 -0.31
C PRO A 121 21.53 -4.07 -1.55
N PHE A 122 20.93 -2.89 -1.42
CA PHE A 122 20.45 -2.15 -2.58
C PHE A 122 21.60 -1.83 -3.56
N GLY A 123 21.40 -2.19 -4.83
CA GLY A 123 22.23 -1.70 -5.93
C GLY A 123 21.78 -0.31 -6.40
N LYS A 124 22.22 0.09 -7.60
CA LYS A 124 21.78 1.35 -8.25
C LYS A 124 20.31 1.35 -8.67
N ALA A 125 19.73 0.17 -8.86
CA ALA A 125 18.33 0.00 -9.18
C ALA A 125 17.82 -1.34 -8.66
N VAL A 126 16.55 -1.36 -8.28
CA VAL A 126 15.81 -2.61 -8.02
C VAL A 126 14.92 -2.89 -9.20
N GLU A 127 15.05 -4.10 -9.73
CA GLU A 127 14.31 -4.52 -10.91
C GLU A 127 13.38 -5.69 -10.60
N TYR A 128 12.15 -5.59 -11.05
CA TYR A 128 11.12 -6.59 -10.83
C TYR A 128 10.32 -6.84 -12.10
N THR A 129 10.27 -8.10 -12.55
CA THR A 129 9.43 -8.50 -13.69
C THR A 129 8.14 -9.16 -13.20
N ASP A 130 7.00 -8.55 -13.53
CA ASP A 130 5.70 -9.16 -13.27
C ASP A 130 5.54 -10.42 -14.12
N ARG A 131 5.33 -11.58 -13.48
CA ARG A 131 5.36 -12.88 -14.18
C ARG A 131 4.23 -13.04 -15.20
N LYS A 132 3.08 -12.39 -14.96
CA LYS A 132 1.88 -12.54 -15.77
C LYS A 132 1.90 -11.60 -16.98
N THR A 133 2.28 -10.34 -16.79
CA THR A 133 2.35 -9.35 -17.89
C THR A 133 3.70 -9.28 -18.57
N ARG A 134 4.75 -9.84 -17.97
CA ARG A 134 6.15 -9.74 -18.40
C ARG A 134 6.71 -8.31 -18.42
N ILE A 135 5.98 -7.34 -17.87
CA ILE A 135 6.45 -5.97 -17.70
C ILE A 135 7.55 -5.95 -16.63
N ARG A 136 8.71 -5.36 -16.97
CA ARG A 136 9.81 -5.13 -16.04
C ARG A 136 9.71 -3.73 -15.47
N LEU A 137 9.60 -3.63 -14.15
CA LEU A 137 9.71 -2.39 -13.41
C LEU A 137 11.15 -2.18 -12.99
N VAL A 138 11.65 -0.96 -13.22
CA VAL A 138 12.99 -0.52 -12.82
C VAL A 138 12.81 0.65 -11.88
N PHE A 139 13.23 0.48 -10.62
CA PHE A 139 13.23 1.54 -9.62
C PHE A 139 14.68 2.01 -9.38
N PRO A 140 15.07 3.20 -9.84
CA PRO A 140 16.36 3.78 -9.50
C PRO A 140 16.43 4.03 -7.99
N VAL A 141 17.46 3.48 -7.33
CA VAL A 141 17.65 3.66 -5.88
C VAL A 141 18.34 5.00 -5.65
N PRO A 142 17.81 5.88 -4.77
CA PRO A 142 18.52 7.09 -4.35
C PRO A 142 19.92 6.78 -3.81
N ASP A 143 20.91 7.61 -4.15
CA ASP A 143 22.32 7.35 -3.85
C ASP A 143 22.58 7.12 -2.35
N GLU A 144 21.85 7.83 -1.49
CA GLU A 144 21.92 7.73 -0.03
C GLU A 144 21.47 6.36 0.52
N PHE A 145 20.75 5.56 -0.26
CA PHE A 145 20.25 4.25 0.14
C PHE A 145 20.99 3.08 -0.53
N ILE A 146 21.92 3.35 -1.46
CA ILE A 146 22.76 2.32 -2.07
C ILE A 146 23.59 1.62 -0.98
N GLY A 147 23.66 0.29 -1.02
CA GLY A 147 24.40 -0.52 -0.06
C GLY A 147 23.60 -0.92 1.20
N VAL A 148 22.44 -0.29 1.46
CA VAL A 148 21.60 -0.64 2.61
C VAL A 148 21.01 -2.05 2.42
N LYS A 149 21.14 -2.89 3.45
CA LYS A 149 20.58 -4.25 3.49
C LYS A 149 19.29 -4.28 4.28
N ASN A 150 18.39 -5.20 3.91
CA ASN A 150 17.12 -5.42 4.61
C ASN A 150 16.30 -4.12 4.81
N GLY A 151 16.44 -3.17 3.90
CA GLY A 151 15.64 -1.97 3.88
C GLY A 151 14.38 -2.17 3.03
N LEU A 152 13.41 -1.29 3.25
CA LEU A 152 12.27 -1.11 2.37
C LEU A 152 12.22 0.36 1.98
N LEU A 153 12.40 0.65 0.70
CA LEU A 153 12.15 1.97 0.17
C LEU A 153 10.65 2.15 0.00
N VAL A 154 10.16 3.32 0.40
CA VAL A 154 8.74 3.66 0.35
C VAL A 154 8.59 4.98 -0.38
N VAL A 155 7.61 5.06 -1.27
CA VAL A 155 7.22 6.31 -1.92
C VAL A 155 5.72 6.34 -2.10
N GLU A 156 5.12 7.50 -1.87
CA GLU A 156 3.66 7.65 -1.87
C GLU A 156 3.21 8.49 -3.05
N HIS A 157 2.06 8.16 -3.64
CA HIS A 157 1.45 8.99 -4.65
C HIS A 157 1.15 10.38 -4.05
N PRO A 158 1.36 11.49 -4.78
CA PRO A 158 1.77 11.60 -6.19
C PRO A 158 3.30 11.62 -6.43
N ASP A 159 4.13 11.30 -5.44
CA ASP A 159 5.59 11.42 -5.51
C ASP A 159 6.27 10.33 -6.36
N PHE A 160 5.50 9.51 -7.09
CA PHE A 160 6.04 8.65 -8.11
C PHE A 160 5.14 8.59 -9.36
N THR A 161 5.77 8.34 -10.51
CA THR A 161 5.09 8.03 -11.77
C THR A 161 5.76 6.84 -12.46
N LEU A 162 5.08 6.27 -13.46
CA LEU A 162 5.61 5.19 -14.29
C LEU A 162 5.80 5.68 -15.73
N GLU A 163 7.05 5.72 -16.16
CA GLU A 163 7.42 6.08 -17.53
C GLU A 163 7.57 4.80 -18.37
N ALA A 164 7.04 4.80 -19.60
CA ALA A 164 7.18 3.67 -20.51
C ALA A 164 8.53 3.73 -21.24
N ASP A 165 9.26 2.62 -21.20
CA ASP A 165 10.49 2.40 -21.96
C ASP A 165 10.43 1.02 -22.63
N GLY A 166 9.78 0.97 -23.80
CA GLY A 166 9.42 -0.28 -24.45
C GLY A 166 8.55 -1.19 -23.55
N ASN A 167 9.04 -2.40 -23.29
CA ASN A 167 8.39 -3.36 -22.37
C ASN A 167 8.73 -3.12 -20.89
N ASN A 168 9.54 -2.09 -20.60
CA ASN A 168 9.87 -1.70 -19.24
C ASN A 168 8.95 -0.57 -18.76
N ARG A 169 8.89 -0.41 -17.44
CA ARG A 169 8.31 0.74 -16.75
C ARG A 169 9.35 1.27 -15.78
N ILE A 170 9.84 2.47 -16.02
CA ILE A 170 10.79 3.14 -15.13
C ILE A 170 9.98 3.89 -14.08
N VAL A 171 10.23 3.59 -12.81
CA VAL A 171 9.62 4.34 -11.70
C VAL A 171 10.40 5.64 -11.53
N ARG A 172 9.74 6.77 -11.77
CA ARG A 172 10.28 8.09 -11.45
C ARG A 172 9.74 8.48 -10.09
N ALA A 173 10.56 8.39 -9.06
CA ALA A 173 10.18 8.67 -7.68
C ALA A 173 10.95 9.88 -7.15
N VAL A 174 10.29 10.67 -6.32
CA VAL A 174 10.87 11.72 -5.47
C VAL A 174 10.43 11.46 -4.03
N ASN A 175 11.06 12.10 -3.05
CA ASN A 175 10.71 11.96 -1.63
C ASN A 175 10.64 10.49 -1.16
N VAL A 176 11.62 9.69 -1.58
CA VAL A 176 11.71 8.28 -1.19
C VAL A 176 12.18 8.20 0.27
N SER A 177 11.44 7.47 1.10
CA SER A 177 11.82 7.18 2.48
C SER A 177 12.36 5.75 2.60
N LEU A 178 13.10 5.51 3.68
CA LEU A 178 13.66 4.20 4.01
C LEU A 178 13.09 3.73 5.35
N VAL A 179 12.34 2.63 5.32
CA VAL A 179 12.05 1.84 6.52
C VAL A 179 13.23 0.88 6.74
N LYS A 180 13.97 1.12 7.83
CA LYS A 180 15.09 0.26 8.24
C LYS A 180 14.56 -1.01 8.89
N ASP A 181 15.38 -2.06 8.88
CA ASP A 181 15.07 -3.35 9.50
C ASP A 181 13.74 -3.96 9.03
N PHE A 182 13.49 -3.91 7.71
CA PHE A 182 12.29 -4.47 7.11
C PHE A 182 12.25 -6.00 7.32
N PRO A 183 11.17 -6.58 7.89
CA PRO A 183 11.21 -7.94 8.41
C PRO A 183 11.37 -8.97 7.32
N THR A 184 12.25 -9.95 7.53
CA THR A 184 12.68 -10.92 6.51
C THR A 184 11.78 -12.14 6.37
N GLU A 185 10.72 -12.21 7.16
CA GLU A 185 9.80 -13.34 7.25
C GLU A 185 8.38 -12.84 7.46
N ASP A 186 7.41 -13.69 7.11
CA ASP A 186 6.00 -13.41 7.37
C ASP A 186 5.71 -13.48 8.87
N GLY A 187 4.75 -12.69 9.33
CA GLY A 187 4.30 -12.69 10.72
C GLY A 187 3.78 -11.35 11.18
N TRP A 188 3.52 -11.25 12.48
CA TRP A 188 3.09 -10.01 13.12
C TRP A 188 4.32 -9.20 13.49
N HIS A 189 4.33 -7.93 13.11
CA HIS A 189 5.42 -6.98 13.37
C HIS A 189 4.83 -5.64 13.81
N LEU A 190 5.62 -4.87 14.56
CA LEU A 190 5.30 -3.47 14.79
C LEU A 190 5.30 -2.70 13.46
N THR A 191 4.72 -1.52 13.46
CA THR A 191 4.59 -0.66 12.28
C THR A 191 5.47 0.57 12.34
N ASP A 192 6.10 0.88 11.22
CA ASP A 192 6.80 2.14 11.03
C ASP A 192 5.78 3.29 11.15
N PRO A 193 6.02 4.27 12.04
CA PRO A 193 5.03 5.30 12.36
C PRO A 193 4.79 6.29 11.22
N ALA A 194 5.65 6.34 10.21
CA ALA A 194 5.48 7.25 9.07
C ALA A 194 4.62 6.62 7.96
N HIS A 195 4.64 5.29 7.82
CA HIS A 195 4.01 4.62 6.68
C HIS A 195 3.01 3.52 7.04
N ASP A 196 2.89 3.17 8.32
CA ASP A 196 2.10 2.02 8.82
C ASP A 196 2.47 0.70 8.12
N ILE A 197 3.77 0.51 7.89
CA ILE A 197 4.33 -0.69 7.28
C ILE A 197 5.11 -1.50 8.34
N PRO A 198 4.96 -2.83 8.40
CA PRO A 198 5.75 -3.73 9.23
C PRO A 198 7.25 -3.42 9.24
N PHE A 199 7.84 -3.30 10.43
CA PHE A 199 9.27 -3.11 10.66
C PHE A 199 9.76 -3.90 11.89
N GLY A 200 11.07 -4.14 11.93
CA GLY A 200 11.74 -4.72 13.09
C GLY A 200 11.40 -6.18 13.36
N ARG A 201 11.45 -6.56 14.64
CA ARG A 201 11.29 -7.95 15.09
C ARG A 201 9.81 -8.36 15.11
N LYS A 202 9.58 -9.67 15.07
CA LYS A 202 8.24 -10.24 15.28
C LYS A 202 7.69 -9.83 16.64
N THR A 203 6.38 -9.66 16.69
CA THR A 203 5.58 -9.45 17.88
C THR A 203 4.33 -10.33 17.81
N ASP A 204 3.45 -10.23 18.80
CA ASP A 204 2.24 -11.02 18.88
C ASP A 204 1.05 -10.31 18.24
N SER A 205 0.10 -11.11 17.73
CA SER A 205 -1.16 -10.60 17.15
C SER A 205 -2.04 -9.82 18.14
N SER A 206 -1.83 -10.01 19.44
CA SER A 206 -2.52 -9.29 20.51
C SER A 206 -2.01 -7.85 20.68
N ASN A 207 -0.86 -7.50 20.11
CA ASN A 207 -0.34 -6.15 20.14
C ASN A 207 -1.20 -5.25 19.20
N PRO A 208 -1.80 -4.15 19.72
CA PRO A 208 -2.65 -3.28 18.92
C PRO A 208 -1.92 -2.64 17.74
N ASP A 209 -0.62 -2.34 17.90
CA ASP A 209 0.23 -1.66 16.92
C ASP A 209 0.84 -2.62 15.90
N ALA A 210 0.61 -3.92 16.09
CA ALA A 210 1.11 -4.93 15.18
C ALA A 210 0.27 -5.02 13.90
N ARG A 211 0.94 -5.31 12.79
CA ARG A 211 0.32 -5.69 11.52
C ARG A 211 0.89 -7.01 11.02
N LEU A 212 0.04 -7.80 10.37
CA LEU A 212 0.43 -9.05 9.75
C LEU A 212 1.09 -8.73 8.40
N LEU A 213 2.39 -9.03 8.29
CA LEU A 213 3.15 -8.91 7.05
C LEU A 213 3.04 -10.18 6.22
N TRP A 214 2.70 -10.02 4.95
CA TRP A 214 2.91 -11.04 3.91
C TRP A 214 3.95 -10.55 2.90
N ARG A 215 5.17 -11.06 3.03
CA ARG A 215 6.36 -10.69 2.26
C ARG A 215 6.72 -11.75 1.24
N ALA A 216 7.05 -11.33 0.02
CA ALA A 216 7.74 -12.24 -0.91
C ALA A 216 9.20 -12.42 -0.50
N ARG A 217 9.70 -13.66 -0.53
CA ARG A 217 11.14 -13.96 -0.33
C ARG A 217 12.06 -13.36 -1.39
N LYS A 218 11.51 -12.87 -2.50
CA LYS A 218 12.25 -12.27 -3.62
C LYS A 218 12.12 -10.75 -3.61
N LYS A 219 13.04 -10.05 -4.29
CA LYS A 219 12.95 -8.61 -4.52
C LYS A 219 11.64 -8.21 -5.19
N ARG A 220 11.13 -7.01 -4.88
CA ARG A 220 9.85 -6.50 -5.39
C ARG A 220 9.86 -4.99 -5.57
N VAL A 221 9.06 -4.53 -6.53
CA VAL A 221 8.63 -3.14 -6.75
C VAL A 221 7.12 -3.16 -6.92
N ARG A 222 6.35 -2.58 -5.99
CA ARG A 222 4.88 -2.67 -6.04
C ARG A 222 4.14 -1.71 -5.13
N LEU A 223 2.86 -1.49 -5.40
CA LEU A 223 1.95 -0.85 -4.44
C LEU A 223 1.65 -1.79 -3.24
N VAL A 224 1.42 -1.24 -2.06
CA VAL A 224 0.98 -2.00 -0.89
C VAL A 224 -0.47 -2.42 -1.09
N THR A 225 -0.82 -3.63 -0.66
CA THR A 225 -2.22 -4.06 -0.60
C THR A 225 -2.68 -4.09 0.85
N ARG A 226 -3.84 -3.49 1.12
CA ARG A 226 -4.50 -3.47 2.42
C ARG A 226 -5.87 -4.10 2.32
N GLY A 227 -6.29 -4.82 3.36
CA GLY A 227 -7.68 -5.24 3.45
C GLY A 227 -8.03 -6.28 4.50
N ALA A 228 -9.34 -6.42 4.71
CA ALA A 228 -9.94 -7.31 5.71
C ALA A 228 -10.10 -8.77 5.23
N GLY A 229 -9.97 -9.03 3.93
CA GLY A 229 -10.25 -10.35 3.32
C GLY A 229 -9.13 -11.40 3.47
N TYR A 230 -7.99 -11.02 4.03
CA TYR A 230 -6.84 -11.90 4.17
C TYR A 230 -6.86 -12.61 5.52
N GLY A 231 -7.41 -13.83 5.55
CA GLY A 231 -7.26 -14.75 6.69
C GLY A 231 -8.03 -14.39 7.97
N GLY A 232 -9.03 -13.50 7.91
CA GLY A 232 -9.83 -13.12 9.08
C GLY A 232 -9.12 -12.18 10.06
N CYS A 233 -7.98 -11.59 9.69
CA CYS A 233 -7.17 -10.74 10.56
C CYS A 233 -7.69 -9.30 10.71
N GLY A 234 -9.00 -9.07 10.56
CA GLY A 234 -9.67 -7.81 10.93
C GLY A 234 -9.06 -6.54 10.32
N GLY A 235 -8.59 -6.58 9.07
CA GLY A 235 -8.05 -5.41 8.39
C GLY A 235 -6.57 -5.11 8.66
N LYS A 236 -5.89 -5.84 9.55
CA LYS A 236 -4.49 -5.59 9.95
C LYS A 236 -3.42 -6.16 9.00
N VAL A 237 -3.80 -6.62 7.82
CA VAL A 237 -2.85 -7.25 6.87
C VAL A 237 -2.19 -6.21 5.98
N VAL A 238 -0.86 -6.24 5.92
CA VAL A 238 -0.04 -5.54 4.93
C VAL A 238 0.55 -6.58 3.99
N ASP A 239 0.05 -6.62 2.76
CA ASP A 239 0.53 -7.52 1.71
C ASP A 239 1.48 -6.76 0.76
N VAL A 240 2.70 -7.28 0.68
CA VAL A 240 3.74 -6.88 -0.28
C VAL A 240 4.17 -8.06 -1.19
N HIS A 241 3.37 -9.13 -1.26
CA HIS A 241 3.57 -10.35 -2.06
C HIS A 241 2.83 -10.44 -3.43
N GLY A 242 1.51 -10.16 -3.50
CA GLY A 242 0.70 -9.97 -4.73
C GLY A 242 1.35 -9.38 -6.01
N SER A 243 0.73 -9.66 -7.17
CA SER A 243 1.19 -9.29 -8.52
C SER A 243 0.58 -7.98 -9.01
N LEU A 244 1.36 -7.14 -9.69
CA LEU A 244 0.94 -5.83 -10.24
C LEU A 244 -0.20 -5.92 -11.27
N SER A 245 -0.32 -7.07 -11.93
CA SER A 245 -1.35 -7.36 -12.92
C SER A 245 -2.55 -8.10 -12.34
N GLY A 246 -2.58 -8.28 -11.02
CA GLY A 246 -3.80 -8.59 -10.29
C GLY A 246 -4.73 -7.38 -10.36
N ALA A 247 -5.96 -7.62 -10.83
CA ALA A 247 -7.01 -6.63 -10.73
C ALA A 247 -7.49 -6.61 -9.28
N PHE A 248 -7.35 -5.47 -8.58
CA PHE A 248 -7.87 -5.29 -7.23
C PHE A 248 -8.68 -3.99 -7.16
N GLY A 249 -9.18 -3.66 -5.98
CA GLY A 249 -9.69 -2.33 -5.70
C GLY A 249 -8.57 -1.28 -5.66
N VAL A 250 -8.88 -0.03 -5.98
CA VAL A 250 -8.08 1.15 -5.65
C VAL A 250 -9.02 2.22 -5.10
N ALA A 251 -8.53 3.05 -4.18
CA ALA A 251 -9.31 4.17 -3.65
C ALA A 251 -8.70 5.49 -4.11
N LEU A 252 -9.53 6.36 -4.70
CA LEU A 252 -9.13 7.68 -5.20
C LEU A 252 -9.74 8.78 -4.35
N PHE A 253 -8.96 9.83 -4.12
CA PHE A 253 -9.38 11.06 -3.46
C PHE A 253 -9.13 12.25 -4.37
#